data_AF-A0A2V5STN3-F1
#
_entry.id   AF-A0A2V5STN3-F1
#
_cell.length_a   1.000
_cell.length_b   1.000
_cell.length_c   1.000
_cell.angle_alpha   90.00
_cell.angle_beta   90.00
_cell.angle_gamma   90.00
#
_symmetry.space_group_name_H-M   'P 1'
#
loop_
_entity.id
_entity.type
_entity.pdbx_description
1 polymer ?
#
loop_
_entity_poly.entity_id
_entity_poly.type
_entity_poly.pdbx_seq_one_letter_code
_entity_poly.pdbx_strand_id
1 'polypeptide(L)' 'ETQLIVGEFYPKAYPKAAQEEGRFNAPNAYKVIAVLDLDGDGKLEVVVASSYYEEEATTIYQCDSKKIEELLSVACGV' A
#
# COMPACT_ATOMS: atom_id res chain seq x y z
N GLU A 1 -12.59 10.73 -11.70
CA GLU A 1 -11.28 11.24 -11.23
C GLU A 1 -10.46 10.04 -10.77
N THR A 2 -9.17 9.99 -11.09
CA THR A 2 -8.32 8.87 -10.68
C THR A 2 -7.84 9.10 -9.25
N GLN A 3 -7.97 8.08 -8.39
CA GLN A 3 -7.52 8.14 -7.00
C GLN A 3 -6.43 7.09 -6.77
N LEU A 4 -5.46 7.42 -5.91
CA LEU A 4 -4.44 6.47 -5.47
C LEU A 4 -5.00 5.61 -4.34
N ILE A 5 -4.88 4.29 -4.47
CA ILE A 5 -5.26 3.34 -3.39
C ILE A 5 -4.22 3.41 -2.27
N VAL A 6 -2.98 3.04 -2.61
CA VAL A 6 -1.85 3.06 -1.68
C VAL A 6 -0.56 3.10 -2.50
N GLY A 7 0.48 3.71 -1.94
CA GLY A 7 1.79 3.79 -2.57
C GLY A 7 2.55 5.02 -2.12
N GLU A 8 3.87 4.94 -2.22
CA GLU A 8 4.78 6.04 -1.90
C GLU A 8 5.29 6.67 -3.21
N PHE A 9 5.40 8.00 -3.23
CA PHE A 9 5.96 8.74 -4.37
C PHE A 9 7.19 9.51 -3.95
N TYR A 10 8.33 9.16 -4.53
CA TYR A 10 9.62 9.80 -4.27
C TYR A 10 10.05 10.64 -5.50
N PRO A 11 9.66 11.93 -5.58
CA PRO A 11 9.92 12.77 -6.75
C PRO A 11 11.41 13.06 -7.00
N LYS A 12 12.28 12.83 -6.00
CA LYS A 12 13.73 12.95 -6.11
C LYS A 12 14.37 11.74 -5.43
N ALA A 13 15.36 11.13 -6.09
CA ALA A 13 16.29 10.21 -5.43
C ALA A 13 16.95 10.96 -4.26
N TYR A 14 17.07 10.29 -3.11
CA TYR A 14 17.46 10.91 -1.84
C TYR A 14 18.64 11.89 -1.99
N PRO A 15 18.50 13.16 -1.56
CA PRO A 15 19.61 14.09 -1.56
C PRO A 15 20.70 13.58 -0.61
N LYS A 16 21.97 13.77 -0.95
CA LYS A 16 23.14 13.30 -0.17
C LYS A 16 23.05 13.61 1.33
N ALA A 17 22.43 14.73 1.72
CA ALA A 17 22.20 15.10 3.12
C ALA A 17 21.40 14.06 3.93
N ALA A 18 20.41 13.38 3.31
CA ALA A 18 19.64 12.33 3.98
C ALA A 18 20.46 11.04 4.19
N GLN A 19 21.47 10.80 3.33
CA GLN A 19 22.41 9.68 3.48
C GLN A 19 23.43 9.96 4.60
N GLU A 20 23.89 11.20 4.73
CA GLU A 20 24.84 11.63 5.77
C GLU A 20 24.23 11.64 7.18
N GLU A 21 22.91 11.83 7.30
CA GLU A 21 22.15 11.74 8.57
C GLU A 21 21.81 10.29 8.99
N GLY A 22 22.25 9.27 8.23
CA GLY A 22 21.99 7.86 8.57
C GLY A 22 20.52 7.44 8.48
N ARG A 23 19.70 8.17 7.71
CA ARG A 23 18.27 7.85 7.56
C ARG A 23 18.11 6.63 6.67
N PHE A 24 17.87 5.47 7.29
CA PHE A 24 17.43 4.27 6.60
C PHE A 24 15.99 4.48 6.09
N ASN A 25 15.80 4.41 4.78
CA ASN A 25 14.48 4.62 4.17
C ASN A 25 14.31 3.64 3.00
N ALA A 26 14.09 2.37 3.34
CA ALA A 26 13.76 1.34 2.38
C ALA A 26 12.33 1.60 1.88
N PRO A 27 12.09 1.86 0.58
CA PRO A 27 10.73 2.12 0.10
C PRO A 27 9.84 0.89 0.36
N ASN A 28 8.59 1.12 0.73
CA ASN A 28 7.62 0.05 0.86
C ASN A 28 7.29 -0.51 -0.54
N ALA A 29 7.30 -1.84 -0.68
CA ALA A 29 6.92 -2.50 -1.92
C ALA A 29 5.45 -2.89 -1.86
N TYR A 30 4.67 -2.45 -2.85
CA TYR A 30 3.24 -2.74 -2.96
C TYR A 30 2.97 -3.67 -4.15
N LYS A 31 2.12 -4.67 -3.93
CA LYS A 31 1.67 -5.59 -4.98
C LYS A 31 0.17 -5.83 -4.87
N VAL A 32 -0.54 -5.61 -5.97
CA VAL A 32 -1.92 -6.11 -6.11
C VAL A 32 -1.82 -7.63 -6.23
N ILE A 33 -2.32 -8.34 -5.23
CA ILE A 33 -2.26 -9.82 -5.16
C ILE A 33 -3.57 -10.48 -5.56
N ALA A 34 -4.71 -9.76 -5.46
CA ALA A 34 -5.99 -10.24 -5.93
C ALA A 34 -6.97 -9.08 -6.20
N VAL A 35 -7.94 -9.34 -7.08
CA VAL A 35 -9.13 -8.50 -7.28
C VAL A 35 -10.33 -9.43 -7.39
N LEU A 36 -11.23 -9.38 -6.41
CA LEU A 36 -12.37 -10.29 -6.30
C LEU A 36 -13.42 -9.70 -5.35
N ASP A 37 -14.66 -10.15 -5.52
CA ASP A 37 -15.78 -9.87 -4.62
C ASP A 37 -15.62 -10.74 -3.37
N LEU A 38 -15.16 -10.15 -2.27
CA LEU A 38 -14.81 -10.88 -1.05
C LEU A 38 -16.00 -11.06 -0.11
N ASP A 39 -16.96 -10.14 -0.13
CA ASP A 39 -18.11 -10.14 0.76
C ASP A 39 -19.43 -10.57 0.08
N GLY A 40 -19.42 -10.74 -1.25
CA GLY A 40 -20.54 -11.22 -2.04
C GLY A 40 -21.56 -10.14 -2.39
N ASP A 41 -21.21 -8.85 -2.27
CA ASP A 41 -22.14 -7.74 -2.55
C ASP A 41 -22.21 -7.37 -4.04
N GLY A 42 -21.40 -8.02 -4.89
CA GLY A 42 -21.31 -7.79 -6.33
C GLY A 42 -20.36 -6.67 -6.73
N LYS A 43 -19.63 -6.06 -5.79
CA LYS A 43 -18.50 -5.15 -6.05
C LYS A 43 -17.19 -5.88 -5.87
N LEU A 44 -16.12 -5.37 -6.48
CA LEU A 44 -14.79 -5.96 -6.38
C LEU A 44 -13.95 -5.20 -5.36
N GLU A 45 -13.31 -5.92 -4.47
CA GLU A 45 -12.26 -5.42 -3.61
C GLU A 45 -10.88 -5.63 -4.25
N VAL A 46 -9.94 -4.75 -3.92
CA VAL A 46 -8.52 -4.85 -4.30
C VAL A 46 -7.73 -5.27 -3.08
N VAL A 47 -7.02 -6.40 -3.18
CA VAL A 47 -6.14 -6.89 -2.11
C VAL A 47 -4.70 -6.53 -2.46
N VAL A 48 -4.07 -5.78 -1.56
CA VAL A 48 -2.69 -5.30 -1.72
C VAL A 48 -1.82 -5.94 -0.63
N ALA A 49 -0.75 -6.61 -1.05
CA ALA A 49 0.35 -6.95 -0.18
C ALA A 49 1.34 -5.78 -0.13
N SER A 50 1.78 -5.42 1.06
CA SER A 50 2.86 -4.46 1.28
C SER A 50 3.99 -5.11 2.06
N SER A 51 5.22 -4.71 1.78
CA SER A 51 6.40 -5.18 2.50
C SER A 51 7.38 -4.03 2.70
N TYR A 52 7.72 -3.77 3.95
CA TYR A 52 8.66 -2.73 4.36
C TYR A 52 9.66 -3.31 5.36
N TYR A 53 10.89 -3.54 4.89
CA TYR A 53 12.03 -4.01 5.67
C TYR A 53 11.80 -5.32 6.45
N GLU A 54 11.15 -5.26 7.61
CA GLU A 54 10.80 -6.39 8.48
C GLU A 54 9.29 -6.47 8.77
N GLU A 55 8.49 -5.63 8.12
CA GLU A 55 7.04 -5.61 8.17
C GLU A 55 6.44 -6.12 6.85
N GLU A 56 5.44 -6.97 6.94
CA GLU A 56 4.56 -7.33 5.83
C GLU A 56 3.11 -7.09 6.24
N ALA A 57 2.31 -6.56 5.32
CA ALA A 57 0.87 -6.42 5.51
C ALA A 57 0.08 -6.90 4.30
N THR A 58 -1.15 -7.34 4.56
CA THR A 58 -2.18 -7.56 3.54
C THR A 58 -3.37 -6.70 3.87
N THR A 59 -3.70 -5.79 2.97
CA THR A 59 -4.78 -4.81 3.13
C THR A 59 -5.81 -4.96 2.04
N ILE A 60 -7.09 -4.92 2.41
CA ILE A 60 -8.24 -5.01 1.52
C ILE A 60 -8.83 -3.61 1.36
N TYR A 61 -9.00 -3.18 0.10
CA TYR A 61 -9.62 -1.90 -0.24
C TYR A 61 -10.89 -2.10 -1.06
N GLN A 62 -11.98 -1.46 -0.65
CA GLN A 62 -13.15 -1.28 -1.51
C GLN A 62 -12.97 0.00 -2.32
N CYS A 63 -13.14 -0.11 -3.64
CA CYS A 63 -13.00 1.02 -4.55
C CYS A 63 -14.34 1.32 -5.22
N ASP A 64 -14.87 2.53 -5.02
CA ASP A 64 -15.99 3.05 -5.79
C ASP A 64 -15.57 4.32 -6.57
N SER A 65 -16.47 4.82 -7.41
CA SER A 65 -16.20 5.99 -8.27
C SER A 65 -15.87 7.30 -7.51
N LYS A 66 -16.13 7.34 -6.19
CA LYS A 66 -16.05 8.53 -5.33
C LYS A 66 -15.05 8.35 -4.19
N LYS A 67 -14.87 7.14 -3.65
CA LYS A 67 -13.99 6.86 -2.52
C LYS A 67 -13.28 5.52 -2.65
N ILE A 68 -12.11 5.45 -2.03
CA ILE A 68 -11.40 4.22 -1.72
C ILE A 68 -11.44 4.08 -0.20
N GLU A 69 -11.89 2.92 0.29
CA GLU A 69 -12.03 2.62 1.71
C GLU A 69 -11.22 1.39 2.07
N GLU A 70 -10.39 1.48 3.11
CA GLU A 70 -9.74 0.31 3.70
C GLU A 70 -10.76 -0.45 4.55
N LEU A 71 -10.95 -1.74 4.27
CA LEU A 71 -11.89 -2.58 5.00
C LEU A 71 -11.23 -3.37 6.12
N LEU A 72 -10.07 -3.98 5.84
CA LEU A 72 -9.32 -4.81 6.76
C LEU A 72 -7.84 -4.76 6.42
N SER A 73 -7.00 -4.70 7.45
CA SER A 73 -5.55 -4.82 7.33
C SER A 73 -5.05 -5.81 8.37
N VAL A 74 -4.20 -6.74 7.94
CA VAL A 74 -3.45 -7.63 8.82
C VAL A 74 -1.97 -7.43 8.51
N ALA A 75 -1.18 -7.16 9.54
CA ALA A 75 0.25 -6.91 9.43
C ALA A 75 1.03 -7.72 10.47
N CYS A 76 2.29 -8.01 10.14
CA CYS A 76 3.25 -8.64 11.03
C CYS A 76 4.63 -8.05 10.77
N GLY A 77 5.34 -7.67 11.82
CA GLY A 77 6.68 -7.09 11.75
C GLY A 77 7.19 -6.68 13.13
N VAL A 78 8.43 -6.20 13.19
CA VAL A 78 9.13 -5.77 14.43
C VAL A 78 9.26 -4.26 14.55
#